data_AF-A0AAV6IRA5-F1
#
_entry.id   AF-A0AAV6IRA5-F1
#
_cell.length_a   1.000
_cell.length_b   1.000
_cell.length_c   1.000
_cell.angle_alpha   90.00
_cell.angle_beta   90.00
_cell.angle_gamma   90.00
#
_symmetry.space_group_name_H-M   'P 1'
#
loop_
_entity.id
_entity.type
_entity.pdbx_description
1 polymer ?
#
loop_
_entity_poly.entity_id
_entity_poly.type
_entity_poly.pdbx_seq_one_letter_code
_entity_poly.pdbx_strand_id
1 'polypeptide(L)'
;MCSCDGLILLSVDERCFSGTKSGKSFVLWNPSNRSHKRISCPYQLPFVSQNGICYDSTDDDYKVFILSTKKYESCVVIYSLRNDSWNMFIDSRYDTHVVGRQAVVNRAVHWVMYSNELESGVIVYFDLVEEKFKEVPPPSSWKLKAMKLIELGGHLCVYCDIGVKKIEVYAIKEYGKKESWARLFVIPCAIERKILVEPLCLTKKGQVLISVGENGIGIYDPKYRTFLLYDSVRGRMAIPYVKTLVSLNGGV
;
A
#
# COMPACT_ATOMS: atom_id res chain seq x y z
N MET A 1 3.67 1.11 8.39
CA MET A 1 2.66 0.29 9.06
C MET A 1 1.51 0.08 8.09
N CYS A 2 0.94 -1.12 8.04
CA CYS A 2 -0.23 -1.42 7.21
C CYS A 2 -1.06 -2.55 7.86
N SER A 3 -2.25 -2.83 7.32
CA SER A 3 -3.15 -3.85 7.83
C SER A 3 -3.83 -4.65 6.72
N CYS A 4 -4.19 -5.89 7.03
CA CYS A 4 -5.05 -6.75 6.23
C CYS A 4 -5.86 -7.62 7.20
N ASP A 5 -7.19 -7.59 7.07
CA ASP A 5 -8.13 -8.39 7.88
C ASP A 5 -7.85 -8.37 9.38
N GLY A 6 -7.48 -7.18 9.90
CA GLY A 6 -7.19 -6.96 11.32
C GLY A 6 -5.80 -7.36 11.80
N LEU A 7 -5.00 -8.02 10.97
CA LEU A 7 -3.57 -8.16 11.20
C LEU A 7 -2.86 -6.85 10.84
N ILE A 8 -1.90 -6.47 11.67
CA ILE A 8 -1.08 -5.26 11.48
C ILE A 8 0.36 -5.68 11.25
N LEU A 9 0.97 -5.16 10.19
CA LEU A 9 2.41 -5.26 9.95
C LEU A 9 3.08 -3.97 10.44
N LEU A 10 3.95 -4.12 11.42
CA LEU A 10 4.85 -3.09 11.92
C LEU A 10 6.23 -3.29 11.30
N SER A 11 6.82 -2.20 10.80
CA SER A 11 8.22 -2.18 10.37
C SER A 11 9.00 -1.39 11.40
N VAL A 12 10.09 -1.98 11.90
CA VAL A 12 10.91 -1.43 12.98
C VAL A 12 12.33 -1.27 12.44
N ASP A 13 12.81 -0.03 12.45
CA ASP A 13 14.20 0.26 12.11
C ASP A 13 15.09 -0.22 13.25
N GLU A 14 15.99 -1.14 12.95
CA GLU A 14 17.00 -1.60 13.89
C GLU A 14 18.19 -0.63 13.85
N ARG A 15 18.47 0.02 14.98
CA ARG A 15 19.67 0.84 15.12
C ARG A 15 20.89 -0.09 15.24
N CYS A 16 21.72 -0.13 14.21
CA CYS A 16 23.02 -0.78 14.29
C CYS A 16 23.99 0.11 15.07
N PHE A 17 24.56 -0.41 16.16
CA PHE A 17 25.59 0.29 16.95
C PHE A 17 26.91 0.50 16.20
N SER A 18 27.11 -0.17 15.05
CA SER A 18 28.36 -0.19 14.28
C SER A 18 28.42 0.76 13.07
N GLY A 19 27.43 1.64 12.87
CA GLY A 19 27.44 2.61 11.76
C GLY A 19 27.25 2.02 10.35
N THR A 20 27.04 0.72 10.22
CA THR A 20 26.61 0.06 8.97
C THR A 20 25.08 -0.01 8.88
N LYS A 21 24.56 -0.05 7.64
CA LYS A 21 23.14 0.11 7.26
C LYS A 21 22.15 -0.47 8.29
N SER A 22 21.19 0.36 8.70
CA SER A 22 20.06 -0.05 9.55
C SER A 22 19.29 -1.22 8.92
N GLY A 23 19.26 -2.36 9.59
CA GLY A 23 18.34 -3.45 9.26
C GLY A 23 16.89 -3.02 9.51
N LYS A 24 15.93 -3.59 8.77
CA LYS A 24 14.51 -3.50 9.11
C LYS A 24 14.03 -4.84 9.61
N SER A 25 13.43 -4.85 10.80
CA SER A 25 12.67 -6.00 11.28
C SER A 25 11.18 -5.75 11.12
N PHE A 26 10.43 -6.85 11.10
CA PHE A 26 8.98 -6.81 10.92
C PHE A 26 8.30 -7.55 12.05
N VAL A 27 7.18 -7.02 12.50
CA VAL A 27 6.32 -7.65 13.51
C VAL A 27 4.92 -7.72 12.95
N LEU A 28 4.43 -8.96 12.79
CA LEU A 28 3.01 -9.23 12.61
C LEU A 28 2.34 -9.16 13.97
N TRP A 29 1.29 -8.38 14.08
CA TRP A 29 0.56 -8.18 15.32
C TRP A 29 -0.94 -8.36 15.08
N ASN A 30 -1.59 -9.17 15.91
CA ASN A 30 -3.04 -9.20 16.04
C ASN A 30 -3.42 -8.51 17.37
N PRO A 31 -3.90 -7.26 17.32
CA PRO A 31 -4.32 -6.55 18.51
C PRO A 31 -5.49 -7.21 19.25
N SER A 32 -6.35 -7.95 18.54
CA SER A 32 -7.60 -8.49 19.09
C SER A 32 -7.37 -9.60 20.10
N ASN A 33 -6.37 -10.46 19.85
CA ASN A 33 -5.95 -11.53 20.75
C ASN A 33 -4.59 -11.27 21.41
N ARG A 34 -4.02 -10.07 21.20
CA ARG A 34 -2.73 -9.61 21.74
C ARG A 34 -1.53 -10.49 21.35
N SER A 35 -1.65 -11.30 20.31
CA SER A 35 -0.55 -12.12 19.80
C SER A 35 0.30 -11.35 18.80
N HIS A 36 1.60 -11.64 18.76
CA HIS A 36 2.52 -11.07 17.78
C HIS A 36 3.56 -12.11 17.36
N LYS A 37 4.05 -11.99 16.12
CA LYS A 37 5.13 -12.80 15.56
C LYS A 37 6.16 -11.88 14.94
N ARG A 38 7.41 -11.96 15.41
CA ARG A 38 8.53 -11.27 14.76
C ARG A 38 8.96 -12.11 13.57
N ILE A 39 9.13 -11.46 12.42
CA ILE A 39 9.61 -12.10 11.20
C ILE A 39 10.85 -11.34 10.71
N SER A 40 11.86 -12.09 10.32
CA SER A 40 13.15 -11.56 9.86
C SER A 40 13.37 -12.01 8.43
N CYS A 41 13.57 -11.05 7.52
CA CYS A 41 13.92 -11.35 6.14
C CYS A 41 15.33 -11.97 6.09
N PRO A 42 15.51 -13.18 5.54
CA PRO A 42 16.81 -13.83 5.48
C PRO A 42 17.72 -13.26 4.38
N TYR A 43 17.16 -12.50 3.43
CA TYR A 43 17.88 -11.95 2.29
C TYR A 43 18.52 -10.60 2.64
N GLN A 44 19.74 -10.39 2.14
CA GLN A 44 20.40 -9.09 2.21
C GLN A 44 19.81 -8.15 1.17
N LEU A 45 18.92 -7.26 1.61
CA LEU A 45 18.25 -6.31 0.72
C LEU A 45 19.06 -5.00 0.61
N PRO A 46 19.35 -4.50 -0.60
CA PRO A 46 20.13 -3.28 -0.79
C PRO A 46 19.46 -2.06 -0.16
N PHE A 47 18.13 -1.96 -0.31
CA PHE A 47 17.27 -0.91 0.25
C PHE A 47 15.80 -1.36 0.27
N VAL A 48 15.15 -1.32 1.44
CA VAL A 48 13.72 -1.63 1.59
C VAL A 48 12.88 -0.39 1.29
N SER A 49 12.25 -0.39 0.11
CA SER A 49 11.45 0.71 -0.42
C SER A 49 10.02 0.71 0.14
N GLN A 50 9.36 -0.45 0.14
CA GLN A 50 7.99 -0.60 0.64
C GLN A 50 7.80 -1.98 1.29
N ASN A 51 6.75 -2.11 2.09
CA ASN A 51 6.34 -3.38 2.68
C ASN A 51 4.84 -3.40 2.89
N GLY A 52 4.24 -4.59 2.91
CA GLY A 52 2.87 -4.73 3.32
C GLY A 52 2.42 -6.15 3.59
N ILE A 53 1.12 -6.29 3.84
CA ILE A 53 0.45 -7.56 4.14
C ILE A 53 -0.78 -7.71 3.26
N CYS A 54 -1.04 -8.94 2.83
CA CYS A 54 -2.22 -9.31 2.07
C CYS A 54 -2.68 -10.72 2.46
N TYR A 55 -3.96 -11.00 2.25
CA TYR A 55 -4.52 -12.34 2.36
C TYR A 55 -4.62 -12.97 0.98
N ASP A 56 -4.10 -14.18 0.85
CA ASP A 56 -4.14 -14.99 -0.35
C ASP A 56 -5.15 -16.12 -0.17
N SER A 57 -6.31 -15.98 -0.80
CA SER A 57 -7.44 -16.90 -0.63
C SER A 57 -7.27 -18.26 -1.32
N THR A 58 -6.32 -18.44 -2.25
CA THR A 58 -6.06 -19.79 -2.82
C THR A 58 -5.30 -20.66 -1.86
N ASP A 59 -4.30 -20.08 -1.19
CA ASP A 59 -3.43 -20.81 -0.26
C ASP A 59 -3.93 -20.72 1.19
N ASP A 60 -5.03 -20.00 1.45
CA ASP A 60 -5.53 -19.66 2.78
C ASP A 60 -4.39 -19.16 3.68
N ASP A 61 -3.69 -18.12 3.19
CA ASP A 61 -2.44 -17.67 3.78
C ASP A 61 -2.36 -16.15 3.85
N TYR A 62 -1.73 -15.65 4.92
CA TYR A 62 -1.34 -14.26 5.02
C TYR A 62 0.09 -14.11 4.53
N LYS A 63 0.24 -13.32 3.46
CA LYS A 63 1.54 -13.06 2.85
C LYS A 63 2.02 -11.66 3.21
N VAL A 64 3.25 -11.57 3.73
CA VAL A 64 3.95 -10.29 3.91
C VAL A 64 4.88 -10.09 2.73
N PHE A 65 4.86 -8.91 2.14
CA PHE A 65 5.74 -8.58 1.03
C PHE A 65 6.68 -7.43 1.40
N ILE A 66 7.89 -7.48 0.87
CA ILE A 66 8.92 -6.46 0.99
C ILE A 66 9.37 -6.14 -0.42
N LEU A 67 9.15 -4.90 -0.86
CA LEU A 67 9.72 -4.41 -2.10
C LEU A 67 11.08 -3.78 -1.80
N SER A 68 12.11 -4.33 -2.42
CA SER A 68 13.46 -3.78 -2.41
C SER A 68 13.83 -3.35 -3.80
N THR A 69 14.32 -2.11 -3.94
CA THR A 69 14.68 -1.56 -5.25
C THR A 69 16.09 -1.00 -5.22
N LYS A 70 16.86 -1.29 -6.27
CA LYS A 70 18.17 -0.73 -6.56
C LYS A 70 18.16 -0.30 -8.02
N LYS A 71 19.07 0.62 -8.39
CA LYS A 71 19.30 0.99 -9.79
C LYS A 71 19.39 -0.26 -10.67
N TYR A 72 18.51 -0.35 -11.66
CA TYR A 72 18.35 -1.46 -12.62
C TYR A 72 17.95 -2.84 -12.06
N GLU A 73 17.51 -2.93 -10.80
CA GLU A 73 17.09 -4.21 -10.22
C GLU A 73 16.07 -4.00 -9.10
N SER A 74 14.87 -4.54 -9.29
CA SER A 74 13.84 -4.60 -8.26
C SER A 74 13.60 -6.04 -7.85
N CYS A 75 13.37 -6.27 -6.56
CA CYS A 75 12.93 -7.56 -6.06
C CYS A 75 11.79 -7.42 -5.08
N VAL A 76 10.88 -8.40 -5.12
CA VAL A 76 9.86 -8.58 -4.08
C VAL A 76 10.22 -9.84 -3.30
N VAL A 77 10.29 -9.68 -1.99
CA VAL A 77 10.42 -10.80 -1.06
C VAL A 77 9.08 -11.03 -0.42
N ILE A 78 8.61 -12.28 -0.42
CA ILE A 78 7.32 -12.67 0.12
C ILE A 78 7.55 -13.68 1.24
N TYR A 79 6.99 -13.39 2.40
CA TYR A 79 6.87 -14.31 3.52
C TYR A 79 5.48 -14.92 3.56
N SER A 80 5.42 -16.24 3.66
CA SER A 80 4.19 -17.00 3.91
C SER A 80 4.05 -17.23 5.42
N LEU A 81 2.94 -16.76 6.02
CA LEU A 81 2.67 -17.00 7.44
C LEU A 81 2.42 -18.48 7.70
N ARG A 82 1.69 -19.14 6.80
CA ARG A 82 1.32 -20.56 6.88
C ARG A 82 2.54 -21.48 6.80
N ASN A 83 3.43 -21.23 5.85
CA ASN A 83 4.60 -22.09 5.60
C ASN A 83 5.85 -21.66 6.38
N ASP A 84 5.78 -20.53 7.09
CA ASP A 84 6.89 -19.90 7.79
C ASP A 84 8.17 -19.76 6.92
N SER A 85 7.97 -19.45 5.65
CA SER A 85 9.02 -19.47 4.63
C SER A 85 9.06 -18.17 3.85
N TRP A 86 10.22 -17.89 3.26
CA TRP A 86 10.46 -16.73 2.43
C TRP A 86 10.81 -17.15 1.00
N ASN A 87 10.25 -16.44 0.04
CA ASN A 87 10.59 -16.53 -1.37
C ASN A 87 10.99 -15.15 -1.89
N MET A 88 11.96 -15.10 -2.80
CA MET A 88 12.41 -13.86 -3.43
C MET A 88 12.25 -13.96 -4.94
N PHE A 89 11.65 -12.93 -5.53
CA PHE A 89 11.45 -12.79 -6.96
C PHE A 89 12.12 -11.51 -7.44
N ILE A 90 12.93 -11.61 -8.50
CA ILE A 90 13.72 -10.50 -9.04
C ILE A 90 13.21 -10.18 -10.45
N ASP A 91 13.11 -8.89 -10.76
CA ASP A 91 12.83 -8.39 -12.10
C ASP A 91 13.65 -7.11 -12.39
N SER A 92 14.49 -7.17 -13.42
CA SER A 92 15.38 -6.08 -13.83
C SER A 92 14.71 -5.04 -14.73
N ARG A 93 13.47 -5.27 -15.16
CA ARG A 93 12.70 -4.32 -15.99
C ARG A 93 12.31 -3.05 -15.25
N TYR A 94 12.26 -3.11 -13.92
CA TYR A 94 11.73 -2.04 -13.07
C TYR A 94 12.78 -1.43 -12.15
N ASP A 95 12.77 -0.11 -12.02
CA ASP A 95 13.72 0.67 -11.21
C ASP A 95 13.06 1.71 -10.26
N THR A 96 13.92 2.21 -9.38
CA THR A 96 13.86 3.25 -8.35
C THR A 96 13.13 4.53 -8.75
N HIS A 97 11.80 4.45 -8.77
CA HIS A 97 10.95 5.55 -8.35
C HIS A 97 9.65 5.03 -7.71
N VAL A 98 9.77 4.41 -6.53
CA VAL A 98 8.58 4.16 -5.70
C VAL A 98 8.20 5.48 -5.03
N VAL A 99 7.30 6.21 -5.67
CA VAL A 99 6.66 7.36 -5.07
C VAL A 99 5.25 6.95 -4.64
N GLY A 100 4.95 7.17 -3.36
CA GLY A 100 3.59 7.06 -2.87
C GLY A 100 3.21 5.71 -2.25
N ARG A 101 1.92 5.58 -1.96
CA ARG A 101 1.31 4.44 -1.28
C ARG A 101 1.07 3.31 -2.28
N GLN A 102 1.34 2.08 -1.87
CA GLN A 102 1.00 0.86 -2.61
C GLN A 102 -0.49 0.48 -2.41
N ALA A 103 -1.02 -0.41 -3.25
CA ALA A 103 -2.36 -0.97 -3.09
C ALA A 103 -2.35 -2.49 -3.22
N VAL A 104 -3.21 -3.17 -2.48
CA VAL A 104 -3.47 -4.60 -2.64
C VAL A 104 -4.87 -4.76 -3.19
N VAL A 105 -5.00 -5.30 -4.40
CA VAL A 105 -6.28 -5.47 -5.11
C VAL A 105 -6.22 -6.77 -5.86
N ASN A 106 -7.31 -7.55 -5.88
CA ASN A 106 -7.40 -8.80 -6.64
C ASN A 106 -6.21 -9.73 -6.42
N ARG A 107 -5.75 -9.88 -5.16
CA ARG A 107 -4.61 -10.74 -4.80
C ARG A 107 -3.31 -10.36 -5.51
N ALA A 108 -3.17 -9.09 -5.86
CA ALA A 108 -1.98 -8.53 -6.44
C ALA A 108 -1.56 -7.29 -5.65
N VAL A 109 -0.27 -7.17 -5.41
CA VAL A 109 0.31 -6.00 -4.77
C VAL A 109 0.81 -5.06 -5.85
N HIS A 110 0.40 -3.80 -5.78
CA HIS A 110 0.64 -2.80 -6.80
C HIS A 110 1.51 -1.67 -6.30
N TRP A 111 2.43 -1.22 -7.14
CA TRP A 111 3.33 -0.10 -6.92
C TRP A 111 3.39 0.79 -8.14
N VAL A 112 3.69 2.07 -7.93
CA VAL A 112 4.16 2.94 -9.02
C VAL A 112 5.66 2.76 -9.10
N MET A 113 6.18 2.37 -10.27
CA MET A 113 7.60 2.15 -10.50
C MET A 113 8.03 2.77 -11.83
N TYR A 114 9.33 2.89 -12.07
CA TYR A 114 9.87 3.28 -13.37
C TYR A 114 10.15 2.03 -14.21
N SER A 115 9.62 1.95 -15.43
CA SER A 115 9.98 0.90 -16.39
C SER A 115 11.18 1.36 -17.20
N ASN A 116 12.25 0.57 -17.18
CA ASN A 116 13.45 0.81 -17.97
C ASN A 116 13.17 0.62 -19.46
N GLU A 117 12.28 -0.31 -19.82
CA GLU A 117 11.94 -0.62 -21.21
C GLU A 117 11.10 0.48 -21.86
N LEU A 118 10.14 1.03 -21.12
CA LEU A 118 9.23 2.07 -21.62
C LEU A 118 9.73 3.50 -21.35
N GLU A 119 10.89 3.63 -20.68
CA GLU A 119 11.47 4.88 -20.18
C GLU A 119 10.45 5.81 -19.49
N SER A 120 9.44 5.21 -18.86
CA SER A 120 8.32 5.90 -18.25
C SER A 120 7.87 5.15 -17.02
N GLY A 121 7.17 5.84 -16.12
CA GLY A 121 6.61 5.13 -14.98
C GLY A 121 5.35 4.36 -15.36
N VAL A 122 5.12 3.28 -14.64
CA VAL A 122 4.01 2.36 -14.84
C VAL A 122 3.46 1.94 -13.48
N ILE A 123 2.26 1.37 -13.48
CA ILE A 123 1.76 0.66 -12.31
C ILE A 123 2.19 -0.80 -12.48
N VAL A 124 3.13 -1.24 -11.66
CA VAL A 124 3.59 -2.63 -11.63
C VAL A 124 2.83 -3.34 -10.54
N TYR A 125 2.46 -4.60 -10.78
CA TYR A 125 1.94 -5.45 -9.73
C TYR A 125 2.61 -6.82 -9.74
N PHE A 126 2.73 -7.41 -8.56
CA PHE A 126 3.10 -8.81 -8.42
C PHE A 126 1.83 -9.64 -8.28
N ASP A 127 1.61 -10.53 -9.24
CA ASP A 127 0.51 -11.48 -9.26
C ASP A 127 0.85 -12.66 -8.33
N LEU A 128 0.10 -12.83 -7.23
CA LEU A 128 0.37 -13.89 -6.25
C LEU A 128 0.06 -15.29 -6.78
N VAL A 129 -0.72 -15.42 -7.86
CA VAL A 129 -1.07 -16.72 -8.45
C VAL A 129 0.01 -17.17 -9.43
N GLU A 130 0.39 -16.28 -10.34
CA GLU A 130 1.42 -16.59 -11.34
C GLU A 130 2.85 -16.36 -10.83
N GLU A 131 3.01 -15.75 -9.66
CA GLU A 131 4.28 -15.36 -9.04
C GLU A 131 5.15 -14.51 -9.99
N LYS A 132 4.51 -13.58 -10.70
CA LYS A 132 5.14 -12.76 -11.75
C LYS A 132 4.80 -11.29 -11.63
N PHE A 133 5.75 -10.46 -12.05
CA PHE A 133 5.52 -9.04 -12.26
C PHE A 133 4.76 -8.80 -13.57
N LYS A 134 3.72 -7.98 -13.47
CA LYS A 134 2.86 -7.56 -14.57
C LYS A 134 2.59 -6.06 -14.47
N GLU A 135 2.02 -5.50 -15.53
CA GLU A 135 1.80 -4.06 -15.64
C GLU A 135 0.32 -3.71 -15.83
N VAL A 136 -0.05 -2.55 -15.31
CA VAL A 136 -1.27 -1.83 -15.65
C VAL A 136 -0.87 -0.43 -16.12
N PRO A 137 -1.34 0.00 -17.30
CA PRO A 137 -1.06 1.35 -17.77
C PRO A 137 -1.75 2.39 -16.86
N PRO A 138 -1.09 3.50 -16.51
CA PRO A 138 -1.71 4.57 -15.73
C PRO A 138 -2.82 5.29 -16.54
N PRO A 139 -3.72 6.04 -15.89
CA PRO A 139 -4.69 6.88 -16.60
C PRO A 139 -3.98 7.89 -17.51
N SER A 140 -4.59 8.15 -18.68
CA SER A 140 -4.13 9.18 -19.61
C SER A 140 -4.01 10.54 -18.89
N SER A 141 -2.96 11.31 -19.20
CA SER A 141 -2.63 12.66 -18.66
C SER A 141 -2.03 12.75 -17.24
N TRP A 142 -1.83 11.64 -16.54
CA TRP A 142 -1.26 11.68 -15.18
C TRP A 142 0.28 11.69 -15.17
N LYS A 143 0.87 12.63 -14.42
CA LYS A 143 2.32 12.64 -14.11
C LYS A 143 2.58 11.77 -12.89
N LEU A 144 3.48 10.80 -13.04
CA LEU A 144 3.65 9.72 -12.06
C LEU A 144 4.42 10.11 -10.80
N LYS A 145 5.18 11.22 -10.84
CA LYS A 145 5.99 11.70 -9.70
C LYS A 145 5.19 12.05 -8.43
N ALA A 146 3.85 12.01 -8.47
CA ALA A 146 2.99 12.24 -7.31
C ALA A 146 1.78 11.29 -7.25
N MET A 147 1.79 10.21 -8.05
CA MET A 147 0.70 9.24 -8.06
C MET A 147 0.79 8.34 -6.83
N LYS A 148 -0.33 8.14 -6.15
CA LYS A 148 -0.49 7.21 -5.03
C LYS A 148 -1.57 6.20 -5.38
N LEU A 149 -1.39 4.96 -4.93
CA LEU A 149 -2.34 3.87 -5.13
C LEU A 149 -3.15 3.63 -3.86
N ILE A 150 -4.38 3.18 -4.03
CA ILE A 150 -5.25 2.74 -2.95
C ILE A 150 -6.29 1.74 -3.46
N GLU A 151 -6.68 0.80 -2.62
CA GLU A 151 -7.86 -0.03 -2.84
C GLU A 151 -9.10 0.70 -2.29
N LEU A 152 -10.14 0.86 -3.11
CA LEU A 152 -11.43 1.36 -2.68
C LEU A 152 -12.57 0.56 -3.31
N GLY A 153 -13.31 -0.18 -2.48
CA GLY A 153 -14.50 -0.90 -2.89
C GLY A 153 -14.22 -2.00 -3.91
N GLY A 154 -13.11 -2.74 -3.73
CA GLY A 154 -12.63 -3.79 -4.60
C GLY A 154 -11.87 -3.32 -5.84
N HIS A 155 -11.66 -2.00 -6.01
CA HIS A 155 -11.04 -1.46 -7.22
C HIS A 155 -9.67 -0.85 -6.91
N LEU A 156 -8.73 -1.05 -7.84
CA LEU A 156 -7.48 -0.29 -7.86
C LEU A 156 -7.78 1.14 -8.22
N CYS A 157 -7.41 2.05 -7.32
CA CYS A 157 -7.59 3.47 -7.49
C CYS A 157 -6.25 4.20 -7.45
N VAL A 158 -6.20 5.31 -8.20
CA VAL A 158 -5.08 6.25 -8.21
C VAL A 158 -5.57 7.62 -7.73
N TYR A 159 -4.70 8.33 -7.02
CA TYR A 159 -4.93 9.72 -6.60
C TYR A 159 -3.62 10.48 -6.50
N CYS A 160 -3.70 11.81 -6.43
CA CYS A 160 -2.55 12.71 -6.26
C CYS A 160 -2.93 13.80 -5.26
N ASP A 161 -2.05 14.06 -4.29
CA ASP A 161 -2.29 14.99 -3.17
C ASP A 161 -1.31 16.17 -3.13
N ILE A 162 -0.32 16.24 -4.04
CA ILE A 162 0.71 17.29 -4.02
C ILE A 162 0.27 18.51 -4.83
N GLY A 163 0.19 19.67 -4.16
CA GLY A 163 0.03 20.99 -4.81
C GLY A 163 -1.34 21.25 -5.40
N VAL A 164 -2.35 20.45 -5.06
CA VAL A 164 -3.68 20.49 -5.68
C VAL A 164 -4.74 21.08 -4.74
N LYS A 165 -5.66 21.88 -5.31
CA LYS A 165 -6.86 22.40 -4.61
C LYS A 165 -7.93 21.31 -4.36
N LYS A 166 -7.77 20.16 -4.99
CA LYS A 166 -8.70 19.03 -4.97
C LYS A 166 -7.93 17.75 -5.19
N ILE A 167 -8.36 16.66 -4.56
CA ILE A 167 -7.84 15.32 -4.85
C ILE A 167 -8.84 14.63 -5.75
N GLU A 168 -8.40 14.29 -6.96
CA GLU A 168 -9.19 13.46 -7.86
C GLU A 168 -8.81 12.00 -7.65
N VAL A 169 -9.81 11.15 -7.46
CA VAL A 169 -9.62 9.71 -7.31
C VAL A 169 -10.20 9.03 -8.55
N TYR A 170 -9.37 8.25 -9.23
CA TYR A 170 -9.74 7.46 -10.40
C TYR A 170 -9.67 5.98 -10.05
N ALA A 171 -10.59 5.19 -10.58
CA ALA A 171 -10.62 3.73 -10.42
C ALA A 171 -10.55 3.07 -11.80
N ILE A 172 -9.81 1.96 -11.91
CA ILE A 172 -9.84 1.14 -13.12
C ILE A 172 -11.09 0.26 -13.10
N LYS A 173 -11.91 0.31 -14.16
CA LYS A 173 -13.16 -0.45 -14.24
C LYS A 173 -12.97 -1.81 -14.88
N GLU A 174 -12.14 -1.88 -15.90
CA GLU A 174 -11.75 -3.12 -16.56
C GLU A 174 -10.26 -3.29 -16.39
N TYR A 175 -9.89 -4.20 -15.50
CA TYR A 175 -8.51 -4.37 -15.09
C TYR A 175 -7.56 -4.62 -16.28
N GLY A 176 -6.44 -3.90 -16.32
CA GLY A 176 -5.48 -3.95 -17.44
C GLY A 176 -5.81 -3.06 -18.64
N LYS A 177 -7.04 -2.52 -18.77
CA LYS A 177 -7.42 -1.63 -19.89
C LYS A 177 -7.26 -0.16 -19.53
N LYS A 178 -6.38 0.53 -20.23
CA LYS A 178 -6.05 1.96 -20.01
C LYS A 178 -7.28 2.87 -20.14
N GLU A 179 -8.15 2.58 -21.08
CA GLU A 179 -9.33 3.39 -21.39
C GLU A 179 -10.42 3.25 -20.32
N SER A 180 -10.30 2.26 -19.43
CA SER A 180 -11.29 1.98 -18.39
C SER A 180 -11.07 2.75 -17.09
N TRP A 181 -10.00 3.55 -17.00
CA TRP A 181 -9.80 4.46 -15.87
C TRP A 181 -10.89 5.54 -15.86
N ALA A 182 -11.74 5.49 -14.84
CA ALA A 182 -12.84 6.43 -14.67
C ALA A 182 -12.70 7.18 -13.35
N ARG A 183 -13.02 8.48 -13.36
CA ARG A 183 -13.03 9.29 -12.14
C ARG A 183 -14.14 8.78 -11.21
N LEU A 184 -13.77 8.39 -9.99
CA LEU A 184 -14.69 7.90 -8.98
C LEU A 184 -15.34 9.05 -8.22
N PHE A 185 -14.53 9.97 -7.70
CA PHE A 185 -15.00 11.20 -7.04
C PHE A 185 -13.86 12.23 -6.94
N VAL A 186 -14.22 13.42 -6.47
CA VAL A 186 -13.29 14.51 -6.16
C VAL A 186 -13.48 14.87 -4.70
N ILE A 187 -12.39 14.94 -3.95
CA ILE A 187 -12.35 15.44 -2.58
C ILE A 187 -11.91 16.91 -2.66
N PRO A 188 -12.78 17.88 -2.30
CA PRO A 188 -12.37 19.27 -2.19
C PRO A 188 -11.37 19.42 -1.03
N CYS A 189 -10.19 20.00 -1.29
CA CYS A 189 -9.28 20.36 -0.21
C CYS A 189 -9.65 21.75 0.28
N ALA A 190 -10.52 21.83 1.29
CA ALA A 190 -10.80 23.07 2.03
C ALA A 190 -9.65 23.46 2.99
N ILE A 191 -8.64 22.60 3.07
CA ILE A 191 -7.56 22.66 4.03
C ILE A 191 -6.40 23.42 3.38
N GLU A 192 -5.80 24.35 4.13
CA GLU A 192 -4.75 25.24 3.65
C GLU A 192 -3.65 24.50 2.88
N ARG A 193 -3.10 25.17 1.86
CA ARG A 193 -2.02 24.67 1.00
C ARG A 193 -0.82 24.27 1.88
N LYS A 194 -0.71 22.97 2.22
CA LYS A 194 0.46 22.23 2.76
C LYS A 194 0.08 20.96 3.55
N ILE A 195 -1.20 20.74 3.86
CA ILE A 195 -1.62 19.57 4.64
C ILE A 195 -1.84 18.37 3.70
N LEU A 196 -1.16 17.26 3.97
CA LEU A 196 -1.33 16.00 3.25
C LEU A 196 -2.73 15.44 3.53
N VAL A 197 -3.46 15.11 2.48
CA VAL A 197 -4.81 14.53 2.59
C VAL A 197 -4.79 13.20 1.87
N GLU A 198 -5.01 12.11 2.60
CA GLU A 198 -4.88 10.75 2.08
C GLU A 198 -6.16 9.95 2.31
N PRO A 199 -6.84 9.44 1.27
CA PRO A 199 -7.90 8.47 1.47
C PRO A 199 -7.33 7.21 2.15
N LEU A 200 -8.12 6.62 3.04
CA LEU A 200 -7.75 5.46 3.84
C LEU A 200 -8.54 4.22 3.45
N CYS A 201 -9.87 4.33 3.39
CA CYS A 201 -10.80 3.28 2.96
C CYS A 201 -12.20 3.84 2.64
N LEU A 202 -13.08 2.99 2.09
CA LEU A 202 -14.52 3.23 2.05
C LEU A 202 -15.21 2.66 3.29
N THR A 203 -16.14 3.44 3.84
CA THR A 203 -17.08 2.96 4.85
C THR A 203 -18.23 2.19 4.20
N LYS A 204 -18.98 1.43 5.01
CA LYS A 204 -20.20 0.74 4.55
C LYS A 204 -21.28 1.68 3.96
N LYS A 205 -21.22 2.97 4.28
CA LYS A 205 -22.14 3.99 3.76
C LYS A 205 -21.66 4.61 2.43
N GLY A 206 -20.53 4.14 1.88
CA GLY A 206 -19.91 4.73 0.68
C GLY A 206 -19.16 6.04 0.95
N GLN A 207 -18.98 6.41 2.22
CA GLN A 207 -18.18 7.57 2.62
C GLN A 207 -16.69 7.21 2.63
N VAL A 208 -15.83 8.18 2.38
CA VAL A 208 -14.38 8.02 2.34
C VAL A 208 -13.78 8.44 3.67
N LEU A 209 -13.08 7.52 4.33
CA LEU A 209 -12.25 7.86 5.48
C LEU A 209 -10.94 8.48 4.97
N ILE A 210 -10.51 9.58 5.56
CA ILE A 210 -9.39 10.38 5.07
C ILE A 210 -8.46 10.72 6.23
N SER A 211 -7.15 10.54 6.04
CA SER A 211 -6.12 11.09 6.92
C SER A 211 -5.83 12.55 6.53
N VAL A 212 -5.72 13.43 7.52
CA VAL A 212 -5.49 14.87 7.34
C VAL A 212 -4.19 15.26 8.03
N GLY A 213 -3.06 14.90 7.45
CA GLY A 213 -1.72 15.10 8.01
C GLY A 213 -1.65 14.63 9.47
N GLU A 214 -1.08 15.47 10.34
CA GLU A 214 -1.07 15.23 11.79
C GLU A 214 -2.29 15.83 12.51
N ASN A 215 -3.19 16.48 11.76
CA ASN A 215 -4.33 17.23 12.29
C ASN A 215 -5.55 16.33 12.57
N GLY A 216 -5.53 15.08 12.13
CA GLY A 216 -6.54 14.09 12.50
C GLY A 216 -7.13 13.34 11.32
N ILE A 217 -8.37 12.92 11.47
CA ILE A 217 -9.07 12.05 10.51
C ILE A 217 -10.36 12.73 10.08
N GLY A 218 -10.70 12.65 8.81
CA GLY A 218 -11.95 13.15 8.25
C GLY A 218 -12.81 12.06 7.64
N ILE A 219 -14.10 12.32 7.54
CA ILE A 219 -15.04 11.53 6.72
C ILE A 219 -15.58 12.46 5.64
N TYR A 220 -15.38 12.08 4.38
CA TYR A 220 -15.98 12.74 3.22
C TYR A 220 -17.11 11.92 2.66
N ASP A 221 -18.24 12.54 2.38
CA ASP A 221 -19.37 11.92 1.69
C ASP A 221 -19.41 12.38 0.23
N PRO A 222 -19.05 11.54 -0.75
CA PRO A 222 -19.05 11.95 -2.15
C PRO A 222 -20.45 12.27 -2.70
N LYS A 223 -21.51 11.69 -2.12
CA LYS A 223 -22.90 11.86 -2.58
C LYS A 223 -23.42 13.24 -2.19
N TYR A 224 -23.19 13.63 -0.94
CA TYR A 224 -23.66 14.92 -0.40
C TYR A 224 -22.59 16.02 -0.45
N ARG A 225 -21.34 15.67 -0.80
CA ARG A 225 -20.16 16.56 -0.82
C ARG A 225 -19.91 17.23 0.53
N THR A 226 -20.16 16.51 1.61
CA THR A 226 -19.94 16.99 2.98
C THR A 226 -18.64 16.42 3.53
N PHE A 227 -17.99 17.18 4.40
CA PHE A 227 -16.75 16.79 5.07
C PHE A 227 -16.89 17.04 6.56
N LEU A 228 -16.54 16.04 7.36
CA LEU A 228 -16.51 16.12 8.82
C LEU A 228 -15.09 15.81 9.30
N LEU A 229 -14.48 16.74 10.03
CA LEU A 229 -13.14 16.59 10.61
C LEU A 229 -13.23 16.18 12.07
N TYR A 230 -12.40 15.22 12.47
CA TYR A 230 -12.14 14.84 13.85
C TYR A 230 -10.68 15.18 14.18
N ASP A 231 -10.48 16.34 14.79
CA ASP A 231 -9.15 16.93 15.09
C ASP A 231 -8.64 16.61 16.51
N SER A 232 -9.46 15.92 17.31
CA SER A 232 -9.09 15.45 18.65
C SER A 232 -8.12 14.27 18.63
N VAL A 233 -7.84 13.69 17.47
CA VAL A 233 -6.92 12.56 17.28
C VAL A 233 -5.68 13.07 16.57
N ARG A 234 -4.51 12.94 17.21
CA ARG A 234 -3.23 13.31 16.60
C ARG A 234 -2.39 12.07 16.35
N GLY A 235 -1.69 12.05 15.22
CA GLY A 235 -0.79 10.96 14.86
C GLY A 235 -0.16 11.16 13.50
N ARG A 236 0.99 10.54 13.26
CA ARG A 236 1.68 10.63 11.96
C ARG A 236 1.04 9.77 10.86
N MET A 237 0.33 8.72 11.25
CA MET A 237 -0.18 7.71 10.34
C MET A 237 -1.44 7.09 10.92
N ALA A 238 -2.44 6.89 10.05
CA ALA A 238 -3.68 6.21 10.38
C ALA A 238 -3.85 5.02 9.43
N ILE A 239 -4.36 3.91 9.96
CA ILE A 239 -4.73 2.73 9.17
C ILE A 239 -6.15 2.32 9.54
N PRO A 240 -6.96 1.88 8.57
CA PRO A 240 -8.21 1.20 8.87
C PRO A 240 -7.94 -0.10 9.63
N TYR A 241 -8.70 -0.34 10.70
CA TYR A 241 -8.60 -1.55 11.51
C TYR A 241 -9.98 -2.19 11.70
N VAL A 242 -10.01 -3.50 11.53
CA VAL A 242 -11.17 -4.36 11.80
C VAL A 242 -10.69 -5.46 12.75
N LYS A 243 -11.49 -5.85 13.74
CA LYS A 243 -11.10 -6.92 14.67
C LYS A 243 -11.06 -8.27 13.96
N THR A 244 -10.12 -9.13 14.37
CA THR A 244 -9.91 -10.45 13.79
C THR A 244 -9.46 -11.48 14.81
N LEU A 245 -9.85 -12.74 14.61
CA LEU A 245 -9.46 -13.86 15.46
C LEU A 245 -8.34 -14.72 14.87
N VAL A 246 -7.73 -14.28 13.77
CA VAL A 246 -6.62 -14.98 13.12
C VAL A 246 -5.50 -15.28 14.12
N SER A 247 -5.07 -16.54 14.17
CA SER A 247 -3.92 -16.97 14.96
C SER A 247 -2.63 -16.68 14.19
N LEU A 248 -1.63 -16.12 14.86
CA LEU A 248 -0.29 -15.94 14.31
C LEU A 248 0.63 -17.15 14.57
N ASN A 249 0.21 -18.06 15.44
CA ASN A 249 0.90 -19.30 15.70
C ASN A 249 0.34 -20.35 14.75
N GLY A 250 0.89 -20.38 13.53
CA GLY A 250 0.67 -21.47 12.58
C GLY A 250 1.55 -22.65 13.00
N GLY A 251 0.92 -23.69 13.51
CA GLY A 251 1.55 -24.94 13.93
C GLY A 251 0.50 -25.79 14.63
N VAL A 252 0.13 -26.91 14.02
CA VAL A 252 -0.58 -28.01 14.71
C VAL A 252 0.35 -28.58 15.77
#